data_AF-A0A9R1RI43-F1
#
_entry.id   AF-A0A9R1RI43-F1
#
_cell.length_a   1.000
_cell.length_b   1.000
_cell.length_c   1.000
_cell.angle_alpha   90.00
_cell.angle_beta   90.00
_cell.angle_gamma   90.00
#
_symmetry.space_group_name_H-M   'P 1'
#
loop_
_entity.id
_entity.type
_entity.pdbx_description
1 polymer ?
#
loop_
_entity_poly.entity_id
_entity_poly.type
_entity_poly.pdbx_seq_one_letter_code
_entity_poly.pdbx_strand_id
1 'polypeptide(L)'
;MHMHCFQEVSKDIKRQKKDLKPDEVENLKACQLEFGSYCLWSTEHKVIMKDSVVKRLKDQLFVARSYYPSIAKLEGQEALTQEMKQNIQDHERILSASAVDADLPSFINKKIEQMEHTIARAKSCTVECHNVVRKLRQILDMTDDEAHFHMKQSAFLYNLGSQTLPKTHHCFSMRLTLEYFKSPSLDSDVYPARKFNTPNHRHYVILSKNVLAASVVIN
;
A
#
# COMPACT_ATOMS: atom_id res chain seq x y z
N MET A 1 26.49 3.21 29.87
CA MET A 1 25.88 4.21 28.96
C MET A 1 25.33 3.60 27.64
N HIS A 2 25.85 2.48 27.13
CA HIS A 2 25.40 1.86 25.87
C HIS A 2 24.02 1.15 25.91
N MET A 3 23.61 0.63 27.08
CA MET A 3 22.33 -0.07 27.23
C MET A 3 21.12 0.86 27.39
N HIS A 4 21.36 2.17 27.63
CA HIS A 4 20.32 3.14 27.92
C HIS A 4 19.54 3.59 26.67
N CYS A 5 20.21 3.83 25.55
CA CYS A 5 19.56 4.36 24.33
C CYS A 5 18.43 3.44 23.81
N PHE A 6 18.69 2.14 23.68
CA PHE A 6 17.65 1.18 23.28
C PHE A 6 16.60 0.97 24.37
N GLN A 7 16.97 1.03 25.65
CA GLN A 7 16.03 0.90 26.76
C GLN A 7 15.11 2.13 26.90
N GLU A 8 15.57 3.34 26.61
CA GLU A 8 14.76 4.58 26.59
C GLU A 8 13.78 4.55 25.42
N VAL A 9 14.26 4.28 24.19
CA VAL A 9 13.38 4.14 23.03
C VAL A 9 12.37 3.00 23.23
N SER A 10 12.79 1.87 23.80
CA SER A 10 11.88 0.76 24.10
C SER A 10 10.90 1.09 25.24
N LYS A 11 11.29 1.92 26.21
CA LYS A 11 10.40 2.43 27.27
C LYS A 11 9.39 3.42 26.70
N ASP A 12 9.78 4.34 25.82
CA ASP A 12 8.87 5.29 25.15
C ASP A 12 7.87 4.58 24.25
N ILE A 13 8.32 3.59 23.46
CA ILE A 13 7.43 2.75 22.65
C ILE A 13 6.48 1.94 23.54
N LYS A 14 6.95 1.37 24.67
CA LYS A 14 6.08 0.66 25.62
C LYS A 14 5.09 1.57 26.35
N ARG A 15 5.44 2.85 26.54
CA ARG A 15 4.55 3.86 27.13
C ARG A 15 3.44 4.23 26.14
N GLN A 16 3.79 4.49 24.88
CA GLN A 16 2.81 4.70 23.80
C GLN A 16 1.92 3.47 23.57
N LYS A 17 2.46 2.25 23.58
CA LYS A 17 1.69 1.01 23.39
C LYS A 17 0.66 0.73 24.49
N LYS A 18 0.80 1.33 25.67
CA LYS A 18 -0.07 1.04 26.83
C LYS A 18 -1.43 1.77 26.75
N ASP A 19 -1.56 2.75 25.85
CA ASP A 19 -2.77 3.55 25.64
C ASP A 19 -3.59 3.11 24.39
N LEU A 20 -3.17 2.07 23.65
CA LEU A 20 -3.79 1.65 22.39
C LEU A 20 -4.85 0.56 22.56
N LYS A 21 -6.10 0.97 22.72
CA LYS A 21 -7.32 0.21 22.37
C LYS A 21 -8.42 1.02 21.65
N PRO A 22 -8.48 2.37 21.73
CA PRO A 22 -9.38 3.17 20.89
C PRO A 22 -8.93 3.30 19.41
N ASP A 23 -7.66 3.00 19.14
CA ASP A 23 -6.94 3.43 17.93
C ASP A 23 -7.31 2.66 16.65
N GLU A 24 -7.71 1.38 16.75
CA GLU A 24 -8.06 0.59 15.55
C GLU A 24 -9.36 1.06 14.90
N VAL A 25 -10.36 1.43 15.72
CA VAL A 25 -11.66 1.95 15.22
C VAL A 25 -11.49 3.34 14.64
N GLU A 26 -10.64 4.17 15.23
CA GLU A 26 -10.34 5.52 14.75
C GLU A 26 -9.54 5.48 13.44
N ASN A 27 -8.54 4.60 13.34
CA ASN A 27 -7.81 4.37 12.10
C ASN A 27 -8.67 3.79 10.97
N LEU A 28 -9.61 2.89 11.28
CA LEU A 28 -10.59 2.38 10.30
C LEU A 28 -11.50 3.51 9.79
N LYS A 29 -11.93 4.41 10.67
CA LYS A 29 -12.73 5.59 10.29
C LYS A 29 -11.93 6.58 9.46
N ALA A 30 -10.68 6.85 9.83
CA ALA A 30 -9.79 7.72 9.06
C ALA A 30 -9.51 7.15 7.67
N CYS A 31 -9.22 5.84 7.58
CA CYS A 31 -9.04 5.14 6.31
C CYS A 31 -10.31 5.25 5.45
N GLN A 32 -11.49 4.97 6.01
CA GLN A 32 -12.74 5.02 5.26
C GLN A 32 -13.08 6.45 4.79
N LEU A 33 -12.73 7.47 5.57
CA LEU A 33 -12.90 8.87 5.17
C LEU A 33 -12.03 9.22 3.96
N GLU A 34 -10.81 8.68 3.91
CA GLU A 34 -9.84 9.00 2.87
C GLU A 34 -9.96 8.13 1.61
N PHE A 35 -10.10 6.82 1.78
CA PHE A 35 -10.09 5.83 0.70
C PHE A 35 -11.45 5.15 0.47
N GLY A 36 -12.49 5.51 1.22
CA GLY A 36 -13.84 5.00 1.02
C GLY A 36 -13.99 3.50 1.25
N SER A 37 -14.79 2.84 0.40
CA SER A 37 -15.10 1.40 0.53
C SER A 37 -13.90 0.49 0.25
N TYR A 38 -12.79 1.03 -0.26
CA TYR A 38 -11.54 0.28 -0.42
C TYR A 38 -11.02 -0.25 0.92
N CYS A 39 -11.14 0.51 2.03
CA CYS A 39 -10.59 0.08 3.33
C CYS A 39 -11.28 -1.16 3.90
N LEU A 40 -12.60 -1.27 3.71
CA LEU A 40 -13.33 -2.47 4.10
C LEU A 40 -12.92 -3.64 3.21
N TRP A 41 -12.91 -3.41 1.89
CA TRP A 41 -12.55 -4.43 0.91
C TRP A 41 -11.14 -4.98 1.13
N SER A 42 -10.16 -4.12 1.40
CA SER A 42 -8.75 -4.50 1.61
C SER A 42 -8.56 -5.32 2.89
N THR A 43 -9.38 -5.07 3.91
CA THR A 43 -9.38 -5.84 5.16
C THR A 43 -9.97 -7.23 4.95
N GLU A 44 -11.10 -7.31 4.25
CA GLU A 44 -11.76 -8.59 3.91
C GLU A 44 -10.91 -9.47 2.99
N HIS A 45 -10.22 -8.84 2.04
CA HIS A 45 -9.42 -9.52 1.02
C HIS A 45 -7.92 -9.46 1.32
N LYS A 46 -7.57 -9.36 2.61
CA LYS A 46 -6.19 -9.25 3.05
C LYS A 46 -5.38 -10.47 2.61
N VAL A 47 -4.42 -10.25 1.72
CA VAL A 47 -3.50 -11.30 1.27
C VAL A 47 -2.46 -11.57 2.35
N ILE A 48 -2.36 -12.83 2.79
CA ILE A 48 -1.32 -13.27 3.71
C ILE A 48 -0.04 -13.52 2.89
N MET A 49 0.91 -12.59 3.00
CA MET A 49 2.22 -12.72 2.38
C MET A 49 3.13 -13.59 3.24
N LYS A 50 3.86 -14.52 2.60
CA LYS A 50 4.97 -15.27 3.23
C LYS A 50 6.26 -14.48 3.02
N ASP A 51 6.42 -13.42 3.80
CA ASP A 51 7.46 -12.39 3.65
C ASP A 51 8.21 -12.14 4.96
N SER A 52 8.30 -13.16 5.82
CA SER A 52 8.91 -13.07 7.15
C SER A 52 10.40 -12.77 7.09
N VAL A 53 11.11 -13.38 6.14
CA VAL A 53 12.55 -13.17 5.91
C VAL A 53 12.77 -11.83 5.21
N VAL A 54 11.92 -11.48 4.24
CA VAL A 54 11.92 -10.16 3.59
C VAL A 54 11.74 -9.03 4.62
N LYS A 55 10.81 -9.19 5.56
CA LYS A 55 10.61 -8.24 6.68
C LYS A 55 11.85 -8.10 7.54
N ARG A 56 12.49 -9.21 7.92
CA ARG A 56 13.75 -9.18 8.68
C ARG A 56 14.86 -8.43 7.94
N LEU A 57 15.00 -8.64 6.62
CA LEU A 57 15.98 -7.92 5.79
C LEU A 57 15.70 -6.41 5.77
N LYS A 58 14.42 -6.01 5.65
CA LYS A 58 14.01 -4.59 5.71
C LYS A 58 14.35 -3.98 7.07
N ASP A 59 14.03 -4.66 8.16
CA ASP A 59 14.34 -4.20 9.52
C ASP A 59 15.85 -4.00 9.72
N GLN A 60 16.66 -4.96 9.27
CA GLN A 60 18.12 -4.86 9.31
C GLN A 60 18.62 -3.67 8.46
N LEU A 61 18.07 -3.48 7.26
CA LEU A 61 18.42 -2.37 6.38
C LEU A 61 18.12 -1.02 7.03
N PHE A 62 16.96 -0.87 7.67
CA PHE A 62 16.60 0.37 8.38
C PHE A 62 17.54 0.66 9.55
N VAL A 63 17.85 -0.36 10.35
CA VAL A 63 18.82 -0.23 11.44
C VAL A 63 20.21 0.13 10.88
N ALA A 64 20.69 -0.57 9.86
CA ALA A 64 21.99 -0.30 9.23
C ALA A 64 22.08 1.13 8.70
N ARG A 65 21.06 1.60 7.96
CA ARG A 65 20.98 2.98 7.44
C ARG A 65 20.96 4.03 8.54
N SER A 66 20.39 3.72 9.71
CA SER A 66 20.39 4.66 10.85
C SER A 66 21.76 4.80 11.52
N TYR A 67 22.52 3.71 11.60
CA TYR A 67 23.85 3.71 12.20
C TYR A 67 24.95 4.20 11.26
N TYR A 68 24.83 3.94 9.95
CA TYR A 68 25.84 4.25 8.94
C TYR A 68 26.38 5.69 9.00
N PRO A 69 25.55 6.76 9.06
CA PRO A 69 26.05 8.13 9.13
C PRO A 69 26.82 8.45 10.42
N SER A 70 26.53 7.73 11.51
CA SER A 70 27.19 7.95 12.80
C SER A 70 28.55 7.25 12.83
N ILE A 71 28.64 6.01 12.35
CA ILE A 71 29.92 5.28 12.28
C ILE A 71 30.87 5.88 11.25
N ALA A 72 30.35 6.42 10.14
CA ALA A 72 31.15 7.04 9.09
C ALA A 72 31.89 8.31 9.55
N LYS A 73 31.45 8.92 10.66
CA LYS A 73 32.09 10.10 11.26
C LYS A 73 33.12 9.74 12.32
N LEU A 74 33.21 8.47 12.73
CA LEU A 74 34.16 8.04 13.75
C LEU A 74 35.53 7.79 13.12
N GLU A 75 36.56 8.44 13.65
CA GLU A 75 37.94 8.19 13.27
C GLU A 75 38.34 6.74 13.62
N GLY A 76 39.05 6.07 12.70
CA GLY A 76 39.52 4.69 12.88
C GLY A 76 38.48 3.58 12.63
N GLN A 77 37.24 3.92 12.23
CA GLN A 77 36.19 2.93 11.90
C GLN A 77 35.93 2.80 10.38
N GLU A 78 36.95 3.06 9.55
CA GLU A 78 36.83 3.02 8.09
C GLU A 78 36.43 1.64 7.57
N ALA A 79 37.08 0.58 8.07
CA ALA A 79 36.77 -0.80 7.68
C ALA A 79 35.32 -1.17 8.00
N LEU A 80 34.83 -0.81 9.19
CA LEU A 80 33.45 -1.05 9.60
C LEU A 80 32.46 -0.23 8.74
N THR A 81 32.81 1.00 8.39
CA THR A 81 31.98 1.87 7.55
C THR A 81 31.83 1.31 6.13
N GLN A 82 32.93 0.83 5.53
CA GLN A 82 32.90 0.19 4.20
C GLN A 82 32.12 -1.12 4.23
N GLU A 83 32.32 -1.96 5.25
CA GLU A 83 31.57 -3.21 5.45
C GLU A 83 30.06 -2.94 5.58
N MET A 84 29.67 -1.96 6.40
CA MET A 84 28.28 -1.55 6.55
C MET A 84 27.68 -1.06 5.23
N LYS A 85 28.43 -0.23 4.49
CA LYS A 85 27.99 0.27 3.17
C LYS A 85 27.74 -0.88 2.19
N GLN A 86 28.66 -1.84 2.10
CA GLN A 86 28.50 -2.99 1.22
C GLN A 86 27.30 -3.84 1.61
N ASN A 87 27.12 -4.11 2.90
CA ASN A 87 25.98 -4.88 3.39
C ASN A 87 24.65 -4.17 3.09
N ILE A 88 24.59 -2.85 3.22
CA ILE A 88 23.42 -2.03 2.84
C ILE A 88 23.10 -2.21 1.36
N GLN A 89 24.09 -2.03 0.46
CA GLN A 89 23.90 -2.17 -0.99
C GLN A 89 23.47 -3.57 -1.39
N ASP A 90 24.04 -4.60 -0.77
CA ASP A 90 23.67 -5.98 -1.01
C ASP A 90 22.21 -6.26 -0.62
N HIS A 91 21.77 -5.75 0.55
CA HIS A 91 20.38 -5.90 1.00
C HIS A 91 19.41 -5.15 0.10
N GLU A 92 19.75 -3.93 -0.32
CA GLU A 92 18.96 -3.14 -1.27
C GLU A 92 18.77 -3.90 -2.60
N ARG A 93 19.85 -4.48 -3.13
CA ARG A 93 19.79 -5.26 -4.37
C ARG A 93 18.89 -6.48 -4.23
N ILE A 94 19.01 -7.22 -3.13
CA ILE A 94 18.16 -8.40 -2.87
C ILE A 94 16.68 -7.99 -2.77
N LEU A 95 16.40 -6.92 -2.02
CA LEU A 95 15.04 -6.42 -1.80
C LEU A 95 14.41 -5.79 -3.06
N SER A 96 15.22 -5.28 -4.00
CA SER A 96 14.70 -4.80 -5.29
C SER A 96 14.20 -5.93 -6.20
N ALA A 97 14.66 -7.16 -5.99
CA ALA A 97 14.34 -8.31 -6.83
C ALA A 97 13.40 -9.33 -6.16
N SER A 98 13.20 -9.24 -4.84
CA SER A 98 12.49 -10.24 -4.05
C SER A 98 11.40 -9.59 -3.20
N ALA A 99 10.14 -9.92 -3.49
CA ALA A 99 8.99 -9.42 -2.73
C ALA A 99 8.46 -10.43 -1.69
N VAL A 100 8.69 -11.73 -1.92
CA VAL A 100 8.29 -12.82 -1.00
C VAL A 100 9.48 -13.70 -0.66
N ASP A 101 9.38 -14.46 0.44
CA ASP A 101 10.46 -15.31 0.93
C ASP A 101 10.86 -16.40 -0.08
N ALA A 102 9.93 -16.83 -0.93
CA ALA A 102 10.17 -17.84 -1.97
C ALA A 102 11.13 -17.36 -3.09
N ASP A 103 11.23 -16.06 -3.31
CA ASP A 103 12.08 -15.46 -4.36
C ASP A 103 13.51 -15.22 -3.86
N LEU A 104 13.76 -15.42 -2.55
CA LEU A 104 15.05 -15.11 -1.96
C LEU A 104 16.15 -16.09 -2.40
N PRO A 105 17.38 -15.60 -2.61
CA PRO A 105 18.51 -16.47 -2.92
C PRO A 105 18.82 -17.44 -1.77
N SER A 106 19.33 -18.63 -2.10
CA SER A 106 19.68 -19.66 -1.10
C SER A 106 20.72 -19.21 -0.07
N PHE A 107 21.59 -18.25 -0.43
CA PHE A 107 22.61 -17.71 0.45
C PHE A 107 22.11 -16.59 1.38
N ILE A 108 20.80 -16.29 1.40
CA ILE A 108 20.26 -15.14 2.12
C ILE A 108 20.53 -15.18 3.63
N ASN A 109 20.47 -16.36 4.24
CA ASN A 109 20.74 -16.52 5.67
C ASN A 109 22.15 -16.05 6.05
N LYS A 110 23.14 -16.34 5.20
CA LYS A 110 24.51 -15.87 5.41
C LYS A 110 24.61 -14.34 5.33
N LYS A 111 23.85 -13.71 4.43
CA LYS A 111 23.81 -12.24 4.31
C LYS A 111 23.14 -11.59 5.51
N ILE A 112 22.07 -12.19 6.02
CA ILE A 112 21.39 -11.78 7.25
C ILE A 112 22.39 -11.82 8.42
N GLU A 113 23.07 -12.94 8.64
CA GLU A 113 24.05 -13.10 9.72
C GLU A 113 25.21 -12.09 9.63
N GLN A 114 25.72 -11.88 8.40
CA GLN A 114 26.76 -10.87 8.15
C GLN A 114 26.30 -9.47 8.57
N MET A 115 25.08 -9.07 8.18
CA MET A 115 24.51 -7.79 8.56
C MET A 115 24.29 -7.68 10.07
N GLU A 116 23.84 -8.74 10.76
CA GLU A 116 23.68 -8.75 12.22
C GLU A 116 25.00 -8.50 12.94
N HIS A 117 26.07 -9.17 12.49
CA HIS A 117 27.39 -8.99 13.05
C HIS A 117 27.91 -7.56 12.85
N THR A 118 27.75 -6.99 11.65
CA THR A 118 28.17 -5.60 11.38
C THR A 118 27.34 -4.60 12.18
N ILE A 119 26.03 -4.81 12.34
CA ILE A 119 25.15 -3.99 13.19
C ILE A 119 25.56 -4.10 14.67
N ALA A 120 25.85 -5.30 15.16
CA ALA A 120 26.29 -5.50 16.54
C ALA A 120 27.60 -4.74 16.83
N ARG A 121 28.55 -4.77 15.89
CA ARG A 121 29.78 -3.97 15.97
C ARG A 121 29.48 -2.47 15.96
N ALA A 122 28.64 -1.99 15.05
CA ALA A 122 28.23 -0.57 15.00
C ALA A 122 27.55 -0.10 16.30
N LYS A 123 26.76 -0.97 16.95
CA LYS A 123 26.14 -0.69 18.26
C LYS A 123 27.15 -0.59 19.41
N SER A 124 28.29 -1.26 19.29
CA SER A 124 29.37 -1.20 20.28
C SER A 124 30.20 0.09 20.18
N CYS A 125 30.15 0.80 19.04
CA CYS A 125 30.80 2.09 18.87
C CYS A 125 30.15 3.18 19.76
N THR A 126 30.94 4.17 20.18
CA THR A 126 30.45 5.37 20.87
C THR A 126 29.76 6.31 19.88
N VAL A 127 28.52 6.00 19.53
CA VAL A 127 27.70 6.83 18.64
C VAL A 127 26.69 7.66 19.42
N GLU A 128 26.44 8.88 18.95
CA GLU A 128 25.37 9.73 19.51
C GLU A 128 23.99 9.14 19.20
N CYS A 129 23.32 8.61 20.23
CA CYS A 129 21.99 8.01 20.14
C CYS A 129 20.96 8.91 19.43
N HIS A 130 21.01 10.23 19.68
CA HIS A 130 20.11 11.20 19.07
C HIS A 130 20.16 11.18 17.54
N ASN A 131 21.35 11.01 16.94
CA ASN A 131 21.49 10.96 15.49
C ASN A 131 20.86 9.70 14.89
N VAL A 132 21.03 8.55 15.56
CA VAL A 132 20.43 7.27 15.16
C VAL A 132 18.91 7.35 15.26
N VAL A 133 18.36 7.84 16.38
CA VAL A 133 16.91 7.99 16.58
C VAL A 133 16.30 8.95 15.55
N ARG A 134 16.95 10.09 15.30
CA ARG A 134 16.50 11.04 14.27
C ARG A 134 16.48 10.39 12.89
N LYS A 135 17.47 9.56 12.56
CA LYS A 135 17.51 8.83 11.29
C LYS A 135 16.44 7.75 11.20
N LEU A 136 16.18 7.01 12.28
CA LEU A 136 15.08 6.04 12.31
C LEU A 136 13.72 6.72 12.13
N ARG A 137 13.50 7.88 12.76
CA ARG A 137 12.27 8.66 12.57
C ARG A 137 12.11 9.12 11.12
N GLN A 138 13.17 9.65 10.51
CA GLN A 138 13.15 10.02 9.09
C GLN A 138 12.82 8.83 8.20
N ILE A 139 13.38 7.65 8.47
CA ILE A 139 13.08 6.42 7.72
C ILE A 139 11.61 6.03 7.92
N LEU A 140 11.10 6.10 9.15
CA LEU A 140 9.70 5.80 9.47
C LEU A 140 8.76 6.70 8.67
N ASP A 141 8.95 8.02 8.73
CA ASP A 141 8.13 9.00 8.01
C ASP A 141 8.13 8.70 6.51
N MET A 142 9.31 8.45 5.91
CA MET A 142 9.43 8.09 4.49
C MET A 142 8.71 6.78 4.14
N THR A 143 8.79 5.76 4.99
CA THR A 143 8.13 4.47 4.75
C THR A 143 6.62 4.55 4.92
N ASP A 144 6.14 5.43 5.80
CA ASP A 144 4.72 5.69 5.99
C ASP A 144 4.15 6.41 4.77
N ASP A 145 4.86 7.43 4.26
CA ASP A 145 4.51 8.12 3.00
C ASP A 145 4.46 7.15 1.81
N GLU A 146 5.41 6.22 1.71
CA GLU A 146 5.44 5.20 0.65
C GLU A 146 4.26 4.22 0.77
N ALA A 147 3.96 3.75 1.99
CA ALA A 147 2.82 2.88 2.25
C ALA A 147 1.49 3.59 1.91
N HIS A 148 1.36 4.85 2.32
CA HIS A 148 0.22 5.70 2.03
C HIS A 148 0.04 5.92 0.51
N PHE A 149 1.13 6.20 -0.21
CA PHE A 149 1.11 6.33 -1.66
C PHE A 149 0.57 5.05 -2.33
N HIS A 150 1.05 3.88 -1.91
CA HIS A 150 0.55 2.61 -2.44
C HIS A 150 -0.92 2.36 -2.06
N MET A 151 -1.36 2.72 -0.85
CA MET A 151 -2.78 2.64 -0.49
C MET A 151 -3.65 3.50 -1.40
N LYS A 152 -3.22 4.73 -1.72
CA LYS A 152 -3.93 5.61 -2.65
C LYS A 152 -4.01 5.03 -4.06
N GLN A 153 -2.92 4.43 -4.54
CA GLN A 153 -2.89 3.76 -5.84
C GLN A 153 -3.85 2.55 -5.85
N SER A 154 -3.84 1.74 -4.80
CA SER A 154 -4.76 0.59 -4.66
C SER A 154 -6.21 1.03 -4.57
N ALA A 155 -6.53 2.08 -3.81
CA ALA A 155 -7.88 2.63 -3.71
C ALA A 155 -8.39 3.16 -5.07
N PHE A 156 -7.52 3.83 -5.82
CA PHE A 156 -7.82 4.26 -7.19
C PHE A 156 -8.15 3.08 -8.10
N LEU A 157 -7.31 2.04 -8.10
CA LEU A 157 -7.52 0.83 -8.89
C LEU A 157 -8.80 0.08 -8.49
N TYR A 158 -9.09 0.01 -7.20
CA TYR A 158 -10.33 -0.56 -6.68
C TYR A 158 -11.55 0.22 -7.21
N ASN A 159 -11.53 1.55 -7.14
CA ASN A 159 -12.63 2.38 -7.61
C ASN A 159 -12.82 2.21 -9.13
N LEU A 160 -11.73 2.20 -9.90
CA LEU A 160 -11.76 1.93 -11.34
C LEU A 160 -12.38 0.55 -11.62
N GLY A 161 -11.93 -0.49 -10.90
CA GLY A 161 -12.50 -1.84 -10.97
C GLY A 161 -14.00 -1.86 -10.70
N SER A 162 -14.47 -1.12 -9.68
CA SER A 162 -15.89 -1.06 -9.32
C SER A 162 -16.79 -0.34 -10.34
N GLN A 163 -16.22 0.55 -11.14
CA GLN A 163 -16.94 1.32 -12.16
C GLN A 163 -16.86 0.68 -13.55
N THR A 164 -15.86 -0.15 -13.79
CA THR A 164 -15.72 -0.86 -15.06
C THR A 164 -16.73 -1.99 -15.18
N LEU A 165 -17.33 -2.13 -16.36
CA LEU A 165 -18.20 -3.26 -16.65
C LEU A 165 -17.41 -4.56 -16.50
N PRO A 166 -17.97 -5.59 -15.83
CA PRO A 166 -17.35 -6.91 -15.79
C PRO A 166 -17.02 -7.37 -17.21
N LYS A 167 -15.90 -8.08 -17.39
CA LYS A 167 -15.48 -8.59 -18.71
C LYS A 167 -16.59 -9.35 -19.44
N THR A 168 -17.46 -10.04 -18.71
CA THR A 168 -18.64 -10.76 -19.24
C THR A 168 -19.66 -9.85 -19.93
N HIS A 169 -19.74 -8.58 -19.54
CA HIS A 169 -20.65 -7.58 -20.12
C HIS A 169 -19.95 -6.65 -21.12
N HIS A 170 -18.64 -6.77 -21.29
CA HIS A 170 -17.87 -5.94 -22.22
C HIS A 170 -18.39 -6.08 -23.66
N CYS A 171 -18.55 -7.33 -24.14
CA CYS A 171 -19.07 -7.60 -25.48
C CYS A 171 -20.52 -7.13 -25.63
N PHE A 172 -21.33 -7.28 -24.59
CA PHE A 172 -22.71 -6.80 -24.58
C PHE A 172 -22.78 -5.28 -24.68
N SER A 173 -21.98 -4.56 -23.88
CA SER A 173 -21.87 -3.10 -23.95
C SER A 173 -21.35 -2.62 -25.30
N MET A 174 -20.28 -3.21 -25.84
CA MET A 174 -19.80 -2.87 -27.18
C MET A 174 -20.88 -3.09 -28.24
N ARG A 175 -21.60 -4.21 -28.15
CA ARG A 175 -22.69 -4.51 -29.09
C ARG A 175 -23.83 -3.50 -28.98
N LEU A 176 -24.25 -3.14 -27.77
CA LEU A 176 -25.26 -2.09 -27.57
C LEU A 176 -24.81 -0.74 -28.12
N THR A 177 -23.54 -0.36 -27.92
CA THR A 177 -22.97 0.86 -28.49
C THR A 177 -22.98 0.81 -30.03
N LEU A 178 -22.60 -0.32 -30.62
CA LEU A 178 -22.66 -0.50 -32.08
C LEU A 178 -24.09 -0.43 -32.61
N GLU A 179 -25.05 -1.10 -31.96
CA GLU A 179 -26.46 -1.06 -32.36
C GLU A 179 -27.06 0.36 -32.20
N TYR A 180 -26.68 1.11 -31.16
CA TYR A 180 -27.07 2.51 -30.98
C TYR A 180 -26.58 3.38 -32.16
N PHE A 181 -25.32 3.26 -32.56
CA PHE A 181 -24.79 4.04 -33.69
C PHE A 181 -25.25 3.54 -35.06
N LYS A 182 -25.64 2.26 -35.18
CA LYS A 182 -26.29 1.71 -36.38
C LYS A 182 -27.76 2.10 -36.46
N SER A 183 -28.39 2.37 -35.33
CA SER A 183 -29.77 2.82 -35.33
C SER A 183 -29.85 4.16 -36.06
N PRO A 184 -30.81 4.36 -36.97
CA PRO A 184 -30.97 5.63 -37.66
C PRO A 184 -30.99 6.76 -36.63
N SER A 185 -30.30 7.87 -36.91
CA SER A 185 -30.41 9.05 -36.05
C SER A 185 -31.88 9.37 -35.87
N LEU A 186 -32.27 9.76 -34.66
CA LEU A 186 -33.56 10.38 -34.38
C LEU A 186 -33.65 11.77 -35.06
N ASP A 187 -33.12 11.92 -36.27
CA ASP A 187 -33.42 13.05 -37.14
C ASP A 187 -34.79 12.79 -37.73
N SER A 188 -35.78 13.48 -37.14
CA SER A 188 -36.80 14.27 -37.84
C SER A 188 -36.99 13.83 -39.30
N ASP A 189 -37.93 12.96 -39.66
CA ASP A 189 -39.35 13.33 -39.79
C ASP A 189 -40.28 12.11 -40.02
N VAL A 190 -39.86 10.89 -39.65
CA VAL A 190 -40.60 9.66 -40.08
C VAL A 190 -41.00 8.71 -38.94
N TYR A 191 -40.91 9.12 -37.67
CA TYR A 191 -41.60 8.41 -36.60
C TYR A 191 -42.89 9.16 -36.27
N PRO A 192 -44.09 8.61 -36.54
CA PRO A 192 -45.30 9.22 -36.03
C PRO A 192 -45.11 9.28 -34.53
N ALA A 193 -45.02 10.50 -33.98
CA ALA A 193 -44.76 10.79 -32.58
C ALA A 193 -45.34 9.66 -31.74
N ARG A 194 -44.48 8.71 -31.31
CA ARG A 194 -44.93 7.59 -30.48
C ARG A 194 -45.51 8.28 -29.27
N LYS A 195 -46.83 8.23 -29.15
CA LYS A 195 -47.61 8.90 -28.11
C LYS A 195 -47.26 8.24 -26.79
N PHE A 196 -46.10 8.56 -26.23
CA PHE A 196 -45.73 8.24 -24.86
C PHE A 196 -46.54 9.08 -23.86
N ASN A 197 -47.34 10.04 -24.36
CA ASN A 197 -48.34 10.79 -23.63
C ASN A 197 -49.69 10.03 -23.59
N THR A 198 -49.71 8.82 -23.04
CA THR A 198 -50.97 8.29 -22.48
C THR A 198 -50.99 8.67 -21.00
N PRO A 199 -51.89 9.55 -20.54
CA PRO A 199 -51.85 10.11 -19.18
C PRO A 199 -52.03 9.06 -18.06
N ASN A 200 -52.41 7.82 -18.40
CA ASN A 200 -52.62 6.74 -17.45
C ASN A 200 -51.39 5.85 -17.19
N HIS A 201 -50.31 5.94 -17.98
CA HIS A 201 -49.14 5.08 -17.80
C HIS A 201 -47.95 5.89 -17.30
N ARG A 202 -47.39 5.48 -16.16
CA ARG A 202 -46.14 6.05 -15.66
C ARG A 202 -44.97 5.22 -16.15
N HIS A 203 -44.09 5.86 -16.93
CA HIS A 203 -42.84 5.26 -17.38
C HIS A 203 -41.75 5.56 -16.35
N TYR A 204 -41.17 4.51 -15.78
CA TYR A 204 -40.04 4.63 -14.87
C TYR A 204 -38.78 4.11 -15.54
N VAL A 205 -37.71 4.91 -15.51
CA VAL A 205 -36.37 4.48 -15.92
C VAL A 205 -35.54 4.34 -14.65
N ILE A 206 -35.11 3.11 -14.36
CA ILE A 206 -34.22 2.85 -13.24
C ILE A 206 -32.81 2.72 -13.79
N LEU A 207 -31.96 3.68 -13.42
CA LEU A 207 -30.52 3.63 -13.64
C LEU A 207 -29.87 3.17 -12.34
N SER A 208 -29.12 2.06 -12.39
CA SER A 208 -28.32 1.62 -11.25
C SER A 208 -26.94 1.20 -11.72
N LYS A 209 -25.98 1.17 -10.79
CA LYS A 209 -24.62 0.68 -11.06
C LYS A 209 -24.59 -0.81 -11.45
N ASN A 210 -25.67 -1.57 -11.17
CA ASN A 210 -25.74 -3.02 -11.36
C ASN A 210 -26.77 -3.47 -12.41
N VAL A 211 -27.52 -2.55 -13.03
CA VAL A 211 -28.57 -2.86 -14.01
C VAL A 211 -28.39 -1.92 -15.20
N LEU A 212 -28.12 -2.49 -16.39
CA LEU A 212 -27.77 -1.75 -17.60
C LEU A 212 -28.87 -0.79 -18.08
N ALA A 213 -30.13 -1.13 -17.85
CA ALA A 213 -31.30 -0.25 -17.81
C ALA A 213 -32.53 -1.15 -17.59
N ALA A 214 -33.47 -0.72 -16.76
CA ALA A 214 -34.79 -1.35 -16.66
C ALA A 214 -35.88 -0.29 -16.92
N SER A 215 -36.82 -0.61 -17.80
CA SER A 215 -38.02 0.19 -18.04
C SER A 215 -39.23 -0.65 -17.66
N VAL A 216 -40.08 -0.09 -16.80
CA VAL A 216 -41.32 -0.73 -16.38
C VAL A 216 -42.47 0.21 -16.72
N VAL A 217 -43.52 -0.38 -17.27
CA VAL A 217 -44.81 0.28 -17.50
C VAL A 217 -45.77 -0.28 -16.47
N ILE A 218 -46.26 0.59 -15.58
CA ILE A 218 -47.33 0.27 -14.65
C ILE A 218 -48.61 0.84 -15.25
N ASN A 219 -49.60 -0.03 -15.43
CA ASN A 219 -50.95 0.28 -15.89
C ASN A 219 -51.82 0.66 -14.68
#